data_AF-A0A526USC8-F1
#
_entry.id   AF-A0A526USC8-F1
#
_cell.length_a   1.000
_cell.length_b   1.000
_cell.length_c   1.000
_cell.angle_alpha   90.00
_cell.angle_beta   90.00
_cell.angle_gamma   90.00
#
_symmetry.space_group_name_H-M   'P 1'
#
loop_
_entity.id
_entity.type
_entity.pdbx_description
1 polymer ?
#
loop_
_entity_poly.entity_id
_entity_poly.type
_entity_poly.pdbx_seq_one_letter_code
_entity_poly.pdbx_strand_id
1 'polypeptide(L)' 'MTYDKNPFPSGDADRHALWEMLVRRDIDAFIGQDWAMVEDDFVAESFFGMHAHFLSNADAWRLQFPRLD' A
#
# COMPACT_ATOMS: atom_id res chain seq x y z
N MET A 1 -10.31 -20.50 -6.81
CA MET A 1 -10.57 -19.14 -6.29
C MET A 1 -9.74 -18.19 -7.13
N THR A 2 -10.35 -17.27 -7.87
CA THR A 2 -9.64 -16.15 -8.51
C THR A 2 -9.40 -15.11 -7.41
N TYR A 3 -8.20 -15.13 -6.82
CA TYR A 3 -7.80 -14.18 -5.76
C TYR A 3 -7.61 -12.75 -6.30
N ASP A 4 -7.62 -12.60 -7.62
CA ASP A 4 -7.51 -11.38 -8.41
C ASP A 4 -8.86 -10.69 -8.68
N LYS A 5 -10.00 -11.28 -8.25
CA LYS A 5 -11.32 -10.66 -8.42
C LYS A 5 -11.80 -9.99 -7.14
N ASN A 6 -12.31 -8.77 -7.29
CA ASN A 6 -12.90 -8.01 -6.21
C ASN A 6 -14.10 -8.77 -5.62
N PRO A 7 -14.07 -9.11 -4.31
CA PRO A 7 -15.16 -9.82 -3.67
C PRO A 7 -16.34 -8.89 -3.35
N PHE A 8 -16.15 -7.57 -3.40
CA PHE A 8 -17.19 -6.59 -3.12
C PHE A 8 -17.90 -6.20 -4.42
N PRO A 9 -19.25 -6.29 -4.49
CA PRO A 9 -20.00 -5.85 -5.66
C PRO A 9 -20.01 -4.32 -5.77
N SER A 10 -20.31 -3.80 -6.96
CA SER A 10 -20.36 -2.35 -7.20
C SER A 10 -21.44 -1.60 -6.39
N GLY A 11 -22.45 -2.31 -5.89
CA GLY A 11 -23.44 -1.75 -4.96
C GLY A 11 -22.88 -1.43 -3.57
N ASP A 12 -21.67 -1.92 -3.26
CA ASP A 12 -20.91 -1.62 -2.06
C ASP A 12 -19.71 -0.73 -2.42
N ALA A 13 -20.02 0.52 -2.78
CA ALA A 13 -19.08 1.41 -3.46
C ALA A 13 -17.77 1.59 -2.69
N ASP A 14 -17.83 1.78 -1.36
CA ASP A 14 -16.65 2.07 -0.55
C ASP A 14 -15.71 0.87 -0.46
N ARG A 15 -16.24 -0.32 -0.11
CA ARG A 15 -15.40 -1.53 0.00
C ARG A 15 -14.89 -1.99 -1.37
N HIS A 16 -15.70 -1.81 -2.41
CA HIS A 16 -15.29 -2.08 -3.77
C HIS A 16 -14.11 -1.18 -4.18
N ALA A 17 -14.22 0.13 -3.97
CA ALA A 17 -13.18 1.10 -4.31
C ALA A 17 -11.89 0.86 -3.50
N LEU A 18 -12.00 0.62 -2.19
CA LEU A 18 -10.85 0.34 -1.33
C LEU A 18 -10.12 -0.95 -1.76
N TRP A 19 -10.85 -1.98 -2.19
CA TRP A 19 -10.23 -3.20 -2.69
C TRP A 19 -9.52 -2.99 -4.02
N GLU A 20 -10.13 -2.27 -4.98
CA GLU A 20 -9.45 -1.97 -6.26
C GLU A 20 -8.17 -1.16 -6.04
N MET A 21 -8.19 -0.21 -5.10
CA MET A 21 -7.04 0.61 -4.73
C MET A 21 -5.94 -0.23 -4.06
N LEU A 22 -6.22 -0.84 -2.90
CA LEU A 22 -5.20 -1.47 -2.05
C LEU A 22 -4.78 -2.89 -2.50
N VAL A 23 -5.54 -3.51 -3.40
CA VAL A 23 -5.24 -4.87 -3.87
C VAL A 23 -4.84 -4.84 -5.33
N ARG A 24 -5.75 -4.47 -6.25
CA ARG A 24 -5.44 -4.57 -7.68
C ARG A 24 -4.34 -3.59 -8.07
N ARG A 25 -4.54 -2.30 -7.77
CA ARG A 25 -3.61 -1.23 -8.19
C ARG A 25 -2.26 -1.34 -7.51
N ASP A 26 -2.23 -1.58 -6.19
CA ASP A 26 -0.98 -1.80 -5.46
C ASP A 26 -0.17 -2.99 -6.00
N ILE A 27 -0.83 -4.11 -6.35
CA ILE A 27 -0.15 -5.27 -6.95
C ILE A 27 0.41 -4.93 -8.33
N ASP A 28 -0.39 -4.28 -9.19
CA ASP A 28 0.04 -3.89 -10.53
C ASP A 28 1.21 -2.89 -10.47
N ALA A 29 1.14 -1.90 -9.58
CA ALA A 29 2.20 -0.92 -9.31
C ALA A 29 3.48 -1.61 -8.83
N PHE A 30 3.38 -2.56 -7.90
CA PHE A 30 4.53 -3.31 -7.38
C PHE A 30 5.20 -4.17 -8.46
N ILE A 31 4.41 -4.93 -9.24
CA ILE A 31 4.93 -5.79 -10.32
C ILE A 31 5.56 -4.96 -11.43
N GLY A 32 4.92 -3.85 -11.80
CA GLY A 32 5.41 -2.92 -12.83
C GLY A 32 6.53 -1.99 -12.34
N GLN A 33 6.76 -1.91 -11.04
CA GLN A 33 7.60 -0.89 -10.39
C GLN A 33 7.17 0.54 -10.74
N ASP A 34 5.87 0.74 -11.01
CA ASP A 34 5.28 2.01 -11.41
C ASP A 34 4.54 2.65 -10.23
N TRP A 35 5.28 3.39 -9.40
CA TRP A 35 4.74 4.00 -8.19
C TRP A 35 3.83 5.21 -8.46
N ALA A 36 3.89 5.78 -9.67
CA ALA A 36 2.99 6.86 -10.06
C ALA A 36 1.52 6.37 -10.10
N MET A 37 1.28 5.07 -10.24
CA MET A 37 -0.07 4.49 -10.21
C MET A 37 -0.80 4.71 -8.87
N VAL A 38 -0.05 4.86 -7.77
CA VAL A 38 -0.61 4.89 -6.40
C VAL A 38 -0.27 6.19 -5.66
N GLU A 39 0.33 7.18 -6.34
CA GLU A 39 0.80 8.41 -5.71
C GLU A 39 -0.33 9.22 -5.03
N ASP A 40 -1.54 9.17 -5.63
CA ASP A 40 -2.72 9.86 -5.11
C ASP A 40 -3.47 9.06 -4.03
N ASP A 41 -3.07 7.80 -3.77
CA ASP A 41 -3.75 6.93 -2.82
C ASP A 41 -3.24 7.09 -1.37
N PHE A 42 -2.20 7.92 -1.16
CA PHE A 42 -1.68 8.23 0.17
C PHE A 42 -1.22 9.69 0.29
N VAL A 43 -1.11 10.16 1.53
CA VAL A 43 -0.63 11.52 1.82
C VAL A 43 0.90 11.51 1.86
N ALA A 44 1.53 12.02 0.81
CA ALA A 44 2.99 12.02 0.67
C ALA A 44 3.70 12.72 1.84
N GLU A 45 3.13 13.80 2.39
CA GLU A 45 3.70 14.54 3.52
C GLU A 45 3.71 13.75 4.82
N SER A 46 2.90 12.68 4.90
CA SER A 46 2.81 11.80 6.07
C SER A 46 3.58 10.50 5.87
N PHE A 47 4.35 10.37 4.78
CA PHE A 47 5.11 9.16 4.49
C PHE A 47 6.27 8.96 5.46
N PHE A 48 6.43 7.73 5.93
CA PHE A 48 7.61 7.29 6.67
C PHE A 48 7.81 5.79 6.49
N GLY A 49 9.07 5.36 6.46
CA GLY A 49 9.45 3.97 6.58
C GLY A 49 9.56 3.51 8.03
N MET A 50 9.42 2.21 8.23
CA MET A 50 9.70 1.55 9.50
C MET A 50 10.97 0.71 9.36
N HIS A 51 12.04 1.11 10.03
CA HIS A 51 13.32 0.43 9.98
C HIS A 51 13.48 -0.54 11.15
N ALA A 52 13.56 -1.83 10.84
CA ALA A 52 13.69 -2.89 11.84
C ALA A 52 15.12 -3.07 12.39
N HIS A 53 16.11 -2.36 11.87
CA HIS A 53 17.53 -2.48 12.25
C HIS A 53 18.10 -3.91 12.12
N PHE A 54 17.51 -4.74 11.26
CA PHE A 54 17.82 -6.16 11.13
C PHE A 54 17.61 -6.94 12.44
N LEU A 55 16.78 -6.41 13.35
CA LEU A 55 16.45 -7.00 14.64
C LEU A 55 15.04 -7.58 14.63
N SER A 56 14.88 -8.73 15.27
CA SER A 56 13.58 -9.36 15.49
C SER A 56 12.76 -8.68 16.59
N ASN A 57 13.40 -7.88 17.46
CA ASN A 57 12.71 -7.16 18.53
C ASN A 57 12.02 -5.89 17.99
N ALA A 58 10.69 -5.87 17.99
CA ALA A 58 9.88 -4.74 17.51
C ALA A 58 10.09 -3.45 18.33
N ASP A 59 10.43 -3.55 19.63
CA ASP A 59 10.71 -2.36 20.46
C ASP A 59 11.96 -1.59 19.99
N ALA A 60 12.83 -2.25 19.22
CA ALA A 60 14.01 -1.63 18.63
C ALA A 60 13.73 -0.97 17.27
N TRP A 61 12.54 -1.12 16.71
CA TRP A 61 12.19 -0.54 15.41
C TRP A 61 12.01 0.98 15.52
N ARG A 62 12.36 1.71 14.46
CA ARG A 62 12.29 3.18 14.44
C ARG A 62 11.64 3.65 13.15
N LEU A 63 10.87 4.74 13.26
CA LEU A 63 10.46 5.48 12.07
C LEU A 63 11.70 6.12 11.44
N GLN A 64 11.90 5.87 10.15
CA GLN A 64 12.98 6.42 9.32
C GLN A 64 12.44 6.71 7.91
N PHE A 65 13.27 7.20 7.00
CA PHE A 65 12.88 7.50 5.61
C PHE A 65 11.62 8.40 5.53
N PRO A 66 11.67 9.64 6.07
CA PRO A 66 10.48 10.50 6.21
C PRO A 66 10.03 11.14 4.89
N ARG A 67 10.56 10.69 3.75
CA ARG A 67 10.30 11.24 2.41
C ARG A 67 10.35 10.11 1.39
N LEU A 68 9.78 10.34 0.21
CA LEU A 68 9.70 9.39 -0.89
C LEU A 68 11.00 9.29 -1.72
N ASP A 69 11.91 10.27 -1.58
CA ASP A 69 13.19 10.39 -2.32
C ASP A 69 14.41 9.80 -1.60
#